data_AF-A0A369KRU2-F1
#
_entry.id   AF-A0A369KRU2-F1
#
_cell.length_a   1.000
_cell.length_b   1.000
_cell.length_c   1.000
_cell.angle_alpha   90.00
_cell.angle_beta   90.00
_cell.angle_gamma   90.00
#
_symmetry.space_group_name_H-M   'P 1'
#
loop_
_entity.id
_entity.type
_entity.pdbx_description
1 polymer ?
#
loop_
_entity_poly.entity_id
_entity_poly.type
_entity_poly.pdbx_seq_one_letter_code
_entity_poly.pdbx_strand_id
1 'polypeptide(L)'
;MTTPTFSQLIFDAIDSRINEIHTSMPAIIKSYDEKLQKVSVQPCFMNKEIDSKTKLETEKPLPIIQSVPLIFPRSKSSYIHLPVEINDYVLLIFNERSIDKFTQKGGLVESNNIYKHQLTDCVAIAGFYPFSEPMKGVNKKSLQIVNNLSEIKMTENGKIYFSNRGAVEVEKKLPDEPLVLGNKLIEFSDKIIETLNKLMDALTKNIGVGNLGAPVPSSPSLIAELKQIQIQLNKTKKGYLDDPKTNITSNHFYGEK
;
A
#
# COMPACT_ATOMS: atom_id res chain seq x y z
N MET A 1 -57.44 3.77 25.63
CA MET A 1 -56.09 4.35 25.61
C MET A 1 -56.08 5.47 26.64
N THR A 2 -55.18 5.41 27.62
CA THR A 2 -54.92 6.52 28.55
C THR A 2 -54.31 7.68 27.78
N THR A 3 -54.75 8.92 28.06
CA THR A 3 -54.15 10.12 27.46
C THR A 3 -52.68 10.20 27.89
N PRO A 4 -51.73 10.38 26.95
CA PRO A 4 -50.33 10.56 27.32
C PRO A 4 -50.15 11.82 28.15
N THR A 5 -49.35 11.73 29.20
CA THR A 5 -48.97 12.87 30.03
C THR A 5 -48.01 13.79 29.26
N PHE A 6 -47.94 15.07 29.66
CA PHE A 6 -47.02 16.02 29.04
C PHE A 6 -45.55 15.55 29.08
N SER A 7 -45.14 14.91 30.18
CA SER A 7 -43.80 14.32 30.31
C SER A 7 -43.57 13.19 29.30
N GLN A 8 -44.56 12.31 29.08
CA GLN A 8 -44.46 11.25 28.07
C GLN A 8 -44.30 11.83 26.67
N LEU A 9 -45.08 12.85 26.30
CA LEU A 9 -44.94 13.52 24.99
C LEU A 9 -43.54 14.14 24.78
N ILE A 10 -42.88 14.63 25.84
CA ILE A 10 -41.51 15.13 25.76
C ILE A 10 -40.52 13.98 25.54
N PHE A 11 -40.65 12.86 26.28
CA PHE A 11 -39.79 11.69 26.10
C PHE A 11 -39.97 11.08 24.71
N ASP A 12 -41.21 10.87 24.26
CA ASP A 12 -41.53 10.35 22.92
C ASP A 12 -40.92 11.22 21.80
N ALA A 13 -40.95 12.56 21.96
CA ALA A 13 -40.36 13.49 21.01
C ALA A 13 -38.81 13.47 21.02
N ILE A 14 -38.19 13.31 22.19
CA ILE A 14 -36.74 13.17 22.32
C ILE A 14 -36.27 11.84 21.71
N ASP A 15 -36.92 10.73 22.06
CA ASP A 15 -36.59 9.39 21.56
C ASP A 15 -36.80 9.31 20.03
N SER A 16 -37.90 9.86 19.52
CA SER A 16 -38.13 10.00 18.07
C SER A 16 -36.97 10.74 17.40
N ARG A 17 -36.51 11.87 17.97
CA ARG A 17 -35.40 12.64 17.39
C ARG A 17 -34.05 11.93 17.52
N ILE A 18 -33.81 11.16 18.58
CA ILE A 18 -32.60 10.34 18.76
C ILE A 18 -32.56 9.22 17.71
N ASN A 19 -33.69 8.57 17.43
CA ASN A 19 -33.78 7.51 16.42
C ASN A 19 -33.48 8.01 14.99
N GLU A 20 -33.66 9.30 14.71
CA GLU A 20 -33.29 9.94 13.45
C GLU A 20 -31.81 10.37 13.35
N ILE A 21 -31.02 10.27 14.42
CA ILE A 21 -29.60 10.68 14.39
C ILE A 21 -28.74 9.53 13.85
N HIS A 22 -28.30 9.67 12.60
CA HIS A 22 -27.30 8.77 12.03
C HIS A 22 -25.89 9.14 12.50
N THR A 23 -25.14 8.14 12.98
CA THR A 23 -23.76 8.31 13.52
C THR A 23 -22.75 7.54 12.68
N SER A 24 -22.93 6.22 12.57
CA SER A 24 -22.24 5.35 11.60
C SER A 24 -23.08 4.10 11.30
N MET A 25 -22.86 3.47 10.14
CA MET A 25 -23.47 2.18 9.80
C MET A 25 -22.68 1.39 8.75
N PRO A 26 -22.66 0.05 8.79
CA PRO A 26 -22.16 -0.78 7.71
C PRO A 26 -22.96 -0.58 6.41
N ALA A 27 -22.26 -0.61 5.28
CA ALA A 27 -22.85 -0.61 3.95
C ALA A 27 -22.02 -1.46 2.97
N ILE A 28 -22.65 -1.80 1.83
CA ILE A 28 -22.07 -2.59 0.74
C ILE A 28 -21.91 -1.71 -0.50
N ILE A 29 -20.74 -1.72 -1.14
CA ILE A 29 -20.52 -0.99 -2.41
C ILE A 29 -21.38 -1.59 -3.52
N LYS A 30 -22.10 -0.72 -4.24
CA LYS A 30 -22.92 -1.06 -5.43
C LYS A 30 -22.38 -0.47 -6.73
N SER A 31 -21.62 0.62 -6.67
CA SER A 31 -20.83 1.13 -7.80
C SER A 31 -19.62 1.91 -7.28
N TYR A 32 -18.56 2.00 -8.07
CA TYR A 32 -17.34 2.76 -7.75
C TYR A 32 -16.87 3.57 -8.98
N ASP A 33 -16.49 4.82 -8.76
CA ASP A 33 -15.78 5.69 -9.71
C ASP A 33 -14.37 5.93 -9.18
N GLU A 34 -13.40 5.22 -9.76
CA GLU A 34 -11.96 5.31 -9.44
C GLU A 34 -11.38 6.72 -9.65
N LYS A 35 -11.88 7.50 -10.62
CA LYS A 35 -11.29 8.81 -10.95
C LYS A 35 -11.66 9.86 -9.92
N LEU A 36 -12.89 9.80 -9.42
CA LEU A 36 -13.40 10.74 -8.41
C LEU A 36 -13.36 10.18 -6.99
N GLN A 37 -13.02 8.90 -6.82
CA GLN A 37 -13.00 8.20 -5.53
C GLN A 37 -14.37 8.25 -4.85
N LYS A 38 -15.43 7.98 -5.63
CA LYS A 38 -16.84 8.03 -5.22
C LYS A 38 -17.48 6.65 -5.32
N VAL A 39 -18.29 6.30 -4.33
CA VAL A 39 -19.07 5.06 -4.31
C VAL A 39 -20.57 5.33 -4.22
N SER A 40 -21.37 4.42 -4.78
CA SER A 40 -22.77 4.27 -4.38
C SER A 40 -22.86 3.07 -3.44
N VAL A 41 -23.55 3.23 -2.31
CA VAL A 41 -23.52 2.29 -1.19
C VAL A 41 -24.92 1.95 -0.72
N GLN A 42 -25.15 0.67 -0.43
CA GLN A 42 -26.37 0.15 0.16
C GLN A 42 -26.13 -0.10 1.66
N PRO A 43 -26.74 0.66 2.58
CA PRO A 43 -26.69 0.34 4.00
C PRO A 43 -27.19 -1.07 4.28
N CYS A 44 -26.56 -1.77 5.24
CA CYS A 44 -26.87 -3.16 5.56
C CYS A 44 -28.10 -3.36 6.46
N PHE A 45 -28.70 -2.27 6.97
CA PHE A 45 -29.86 -2.34 7.86
C PHE A 45 -31.18 -2.17 7.11
N MET A 46 -32.18 -2.94 7.56
CA MET A 46 -33.58 -2.74 7.18
C MET A 46 -34.21 -1.71 8.12
N ASN A 47 -35.00 -0.81 7.56
CA ASN A 47 -35.90 0.04 8.33
C ASN A 47 -37.25 -0.66 8.51
N LYS A 48 -37.90 -0.42 9.66
CA LYS A 48 -39.27 -0.89 9.92
C LYS A 48 -40.26 0.19 9.53
N GLU A 49 -41.03 -0.07 8.48
CA GLU A 49 -42.09 0.84 8.02
C GLU A 49 -43.46 0.23 8.35
N ILE A 50 -44.27 0.96 9.11
CA ILE A 50 -45.66 0.60 9.40
C ILE A 50 -46.52 1.03 8.23
N ASP A 51 -47.11 0.09 7.50
CA ASP A 51 -48.03 0.39 6.42
C ASP A 51 -49.26 1.13 6.98
N SER A 52 -49.48 2.35 6.50
CA SER A 52 -50.56 3.23 6.94
C SER A 52 -51.97 2.66 6.72
N LYS A 53 -52.13 1.68 5.80
CA LYS A 53 -53.41 1.04 5.48
C LYS A 53 -53.64 -0.26 6.25
N THR A 54 -52.64 -1.13 6.32
CA THR A 54 -52.78 -2.47 6.94
C THR A 54 -52.34 -2.50 8.41
N LYS A 55 -51.60 -1.48 8.88
CA LYS A 55 -50.91 -1.45 10.18
C LYS A 55 -49.92 -2.60 10.41
N LEU A 56 -49.49 -3.27 9.34
CA LEU A 56 -48.46 -4.29 9.42
C LEU A 56 -47.08 -3.63 9.39
N GLU A 57 -46.17 -4.10 10.25
CA GLU A 57 -44.75 -3.77 10.15
C GLU A 57 -44.16 -4.49 8.93
N THR A 58 -43.52 -3.74 8.03
CA THR A 58 -42.75 -4.28 6.91
C THR A 58 -41.30 -3.84 7.01
N GLU A 59 -40.38 -4.79 6.89
CA GLU A 59 -38.95 -4.49 6.83
C GLU A 59 -38.56 -4.16 5.39
N LYS A 60 -37.98 -2.98 5.18
CA LYS A 60 -37.50 -2.52 3.86
C LYS A 60 -36.04 -2.07 3.96
N PRO A 61 -35.22 -2.30 2.92
CA PRO A 61 -33.86 -1.78 2.91
C PRO A 61 -33.86 -0.25 2.92
N LEU A 62 -32.90 0.34 3.61
CA LEU A 62 -32.58 1.76 3.46
C LEU A 62 -32.20 2.07 2.00
N PRO A 63 -32.43 3.30 1.50
CA PRO A 63 -32.12 3.66 0.12
C PRO A 63 -30.61 3.59 -0.16
N ILE A 64 -30.25 3.32 -1.43
CA ILE A 64 -28.86 3.42 -1.90
C ILE A 64 -28.45 4.89 -1.85
N ILE A 65 -27.35 5.18 -1.14
CA ILE A 65 -26.76 6.51 -1.05
C ILE A 65 -25.75 6.65 -2.18
N GLN A 66 -25.88 7.69 -3.00
CA GLN A 66 -25.05 7.92 -4.18
C GLN A 66 -23.97 8.96 -3.93
N SER A 67 -22.90 8.93 -4.74
CA SER A 67 -21.81 9.93 -4.72
C SER A 67 -21.06 10.07 -3.38
N VAL A 68 -21.08 9.03 -2.54
CA VAL A 68 -20.42 9.01 -1.23
C VAL A 68 -18.89 9.01 -1.43
N PRO A 69 -18.14 9.95 -0.83
CA PRO A 69 -16.68 9.94 -0.91
C PRO A 69 -16.08 8.72 -0.19
N LEU A 70 -15.16 8.02 -0.85
CA LEU A 70 -14.40 6.93 -0.25
C LEU A 70 -13.10 7.46 0.36
N ILE A 71 -12.91 7.20 1.65
CA ILE A 71 -11.74 7.65 2.41
C ILE A 71 -10.65 6.58 2.37
N PHE A 72 -9.47 7.01 1.94
CA PHE A 72 -8.22 6.29 2.07
C PHE A 72 -7.21 7.08 2.90
N PRO A 73 -6.29 6.43 3.64
CA PRO A 73 -5.18 7.11 4.31
C PRO A 73 -4.32 7.86 3.28
N ARG A 74 -4.38 9.19 3.28
CA ARG A 74 -3.64 10.03 2.34
C ARG A 74 -3.24 11.38 2.91
N SER A 75 -2.16 11.92 2.36
CA SER A 75 -1.74 13.31 2.46
C SER A 75 -2.01 14.03 1.12
N LYS A 76 -1.41 15.22 0.95
CA LYS A 76 -1.33 15.92 -0.33
C LYS A 76 -0.60 15.11 -1.41
N SER A 77 0.30 14.20 -1.02
CA SER A 77 1.32 13.67 -1.91
C SER A 77 1.63 12.18 -1.79
N SER A 78 1.09 11.53 -0.75
CA SER A 78 1.35 10.14 -0.38
C SER A 78 0.01 9.50 -0.01
N TYR A 79 -0.27 8.27 -0.44
CA TYR A 79 -1.55 7.62 -0.18
C TYR A 79 -1.44 6.09 -0.16
N ILE A 80 -2.32 5.44 0.61
CA ILE A 80 -2.54 4.00 0.58
C ILE A 80 -3.88 3.77 -0.13
N HIS A 81 -3.84 3.48 -1.43
CA HIS A 81 -5.03 3.13 -2.21
C HIS A 81 -5.29 1.63 -2.11
N LEU A 82 -6.52 1.24 -1.82
CA LEU A 82 -6.98 -0.14 -1.91
C LEU A 82 -7.88 -0.27 -3.15
N PRO A 83 -7.67 -1.28 -4.02
CA PRO A 83 -8.63 -1.58 -5.07
C PRO A 83 -9.90 -2.12 -4.43
N VAL A 84 -10.97 -1.33 -4.43
CA VAL A 84 -12.29 -1.76 -3.94
C VAL A 84 -13.18 -2.18 -5.10
N GLU A 85 -14.01 -3.19 -4.87
CA GLU A 85 -14.89 -3.79 -5.86
C GLU A 85 -16.37 -3.72 -5.43
N ILE A 86 -17.26 -4.09 -6.35
CA ILE A 86 -18.69 -4.21 -6.05
C ILE A 86 -18.89 -5.36 -5.05
N ASN A 87 -19.69 -5.11 -4.03
CA ASN A 87 -19.95 -5.94 -2.85
C ASN A 87 -18.91 -5.89 -1.72
N ASP A 88 -17.86 -5.07 -1.81
CA ASP A 88 -17.01 -4.81 -0.63
C ASP A 88 -17.77 -4.06 0.48
N TYR A 89 -17.38 -4.35 1.73
CA TYR A 89 -17.99 -3.76 2.93
C TYR A 89 -17.26 -2.50 3.40
N VAL A 90 -18.03 -1.44 3.62
CA VAL A 90 -17.56 -0.14 4.11
C VAL A 90 -18.29 0.26 5.39
N LEU A 91 -17.62 1.05 6.23
CA LEU A 91 -18.27 1.79 7.31
C LEU A 91 -18.64 3.18 6.79
N LEU A 92 -19.93 3.52 6.83
CA LEU A 92 -20.40 4.89 6.64
C LEU A 92 -20.25 5.66 7.94
N ILE A 93 -19.74 6.88 7.87
CA ILE A 93 -19.72 7.85 8.97
C ILE A 93 -20.50 9.07 8.50
N PHE A 94 -21.49 9.50 9.30
CA PHE A 94 -22.35 10.65 8.99
C PHE A 94 -21.77 11.92 9.61
N ASN A 95 -21.74 12.99 8.82
CA ASN A 95 -21.24 14.28 9.25
C ASN A 95 -22.32 15.05 9.99
N GLU A 96 -21.93 15.93 10.93
CA GLU A 96 -22.90 16.80 11.63
C GLU A 96 -23.62 17.73 10.66
N ARG A 97 -22.96 18.11 9.56
CA ARG A 97 -23.39 19.10 8.57
C ARG A 97 -23.16 18.59 7.15
N SER A 98 -23.83 19.23 6.20
CA SER A 98 -23.76 18.79 4.81
C SER A 98 -22.40 19.02 4.16
N ILE A 99 -21.96 17.99 3.44
CA ILE A 99 -20.63 17.93 2.80
C ILE A 99 -20.65 18.27 1.31
N ASP A 100 -21.82 18.55 0.72
CA ASP A 100 -22.00 18.78 -0.73
C ASP A 100 -21.06 19.85 -1.29
N LYS A 101 -20.98 21.01 -0.63
CA LYS A 101 -20.06 22.09 -1.05
C LYS A 101 -18.60 21.72 -0.83
N PHE A 102 -18.29 21.00 0.25
CA PHE A 102 -16.91 20.63 0.59
C PHE A 102 -16.36 19.61 -0.41
N THR A 103 -17.13 18.58 -0.75
CA THR A 103 -16.75 17.55 -1.72
C THR A 103 -16.59 18.08 -3.15
N GLN A 104 -17.22 19.22 -3.48
CA GLN A 104 -17.10 19.88 -4.78
C GLN A 104 -15.97 20.93 -4.84
N LYS A 105 -15.77 21.73 -3.77
CA LYS A 105 -14.84 22.88 -3.78
C LYS A 105 -13.57 22.68 -2.95
N GLY A 106 -13.63 21.85 -1.91
CA GLY A 106 -12.64 21.82 -0.83
C GLY A 106 -12.56 23.13 -0.03
N GLY A 107 -11.62 23.19 0.91
CA GLY A 107 -11.33 24.39 1.70
C GLY A 107 -12.45 24.77 2.68
N LEU A 108 -12.51 26.07 3.03
CA LEU A 108 -13.54 26.63 3.89
C LEU A 108 -14.84 26.84 3.10
N VAL A 109 -15.94 26.23 3.56
CA VAL A 109 -17.26 26.32 2.91
C VAL A 109 -18.37 26.54 3.94
N GLU A 110 -19.38 27.32 3.56
CA GLU A 110 -20.58 27.54 4.38
C GLU A 110 -21.59 26.39 4.25
N SER A 111 -22.00 25.78 5.36
CA SER A 111 -23.12 24.83 5.38
C SER A 111 -24.46 25.58 5.31
N ASN A 112 -25.08 25.63 4.13
CA ASN A 112 -26.40 26.25 3.96
C ASN A 112 -27.55 25.32 4.37
N ASN A 113 -27.26 24.06 4.71
CA ASN A 113 -28.26 23.08 5.11
C ASN A 113 -28.61 23.22 6.60
N ILE A 114 -29.91 23.26 6.92
CA ILE A 114 -30.46 23.29 8.29
C ILE A 114 -30.47 21.91 8.94
N TYR A 115 -30.51 20.84 8.14
CA TYR A 115 -30.50 19.48 8.62
C TYR A 115 -29.13 19.11 9.19
N LYS A 116 -29.13 18.17 10.15
CA LYS A 116 -27.93 17.58 10.75
C LYS A 116 -28.03 16.07 10.71
N HIS A 117 -26.88 15.39 10.59
CA HIS A 117 -26.79 13.92 10.62
C HIS A 117 -27.67 13.24 9.55
N GLN A 118 -27.79 13.82 8.35
CA GLN A 118 -28.60 13.23 7.28
C GLN A 118 -27.93 11.99 6.69
N LEU A 119 -28.76 11.04 6.24
CA LEU A 119 -28.31 9.80 5.59
C LEU A 119 -27.47 10.06 4.33
N THR A 120 -27.66 11.19 3.65
CA THR A 120 -26.89 11.58 2.46
C THR A 120 -25.51 12.16 2.78
N ASP A 121 -25.34 12.76 3.95
CA ASP A 121 -24.12 13.51 4.33
C ASP A 121 -23.05 12.60 4.94
N CYS A 122 -22.77 11.46 4.29
CA CYS A 122 -21.82 10.46 4.77
C CYS A 122 -20.53 10.36 3.94
N VAL A 123 -19.53 9.74 4.55
CA VAL A 123 -18.29 9.28 3.94
C VAL A 123 -18.11 7.80 4.20
N ALA A 124 -17.50 7.07 3.27
CA ALA A 124 -17.26 5.63 3.39
C ALA A 124 -15.79 5.36 3.75
N ILE A 125 -15.54 4.41 4.66
CA ILE A 125 -14.22 3.86 4.97
C ILE A 125 -14.22 2.37 4.60
N ALA A 126 -13.29 1.94 3.73
CA ALA A 126 -13.17 0.54 3.32
C ALA A 126 -12.65 -0.36 4.46
N GLY A 127 -13.09 -1.62 4.49
CA GLY A 127 -12.54 -2.65 5.38
C GLY A 127 -13.42 -3.09 6.54
N PHE A 128 -14.70 -2.69 6.60
CA PHE A 128 -15.61 -3.04 7.70
C PHE A 128 -16.36 -4.36 7.43
N TYR A 129 -15.62 -5.46 7.25
CA TYR A 129 -16.18 -6.77 6.93
C TYR A 129 -16.84 -7.45 8.14
N PRO A 130 -17.91 -8.23 7.94
CA PRO A 130 -18.54 -9.01 8.99
C PRO A 130 -17.65 -10.18 9.46
N PHE A 131 -17.85 -10.68 10.67
CA PHE A 131 -17.10 -11.83 11.20
C PHE A 131 -17.32 -13.16 10.43
N SER A 132 -18.31 -13.23 9.54
CA SER A 132 -18.48 -14.32 8.57
C SER A 132 -17.43 -14.31 7.45
N GLU A 133 -16.81 -13.15 7.19
CA GLU A 133 -15.81 -12.93 6.13
C GLU A 133 -14.51 -12.35 6.72
N PRO A 134 -13.85 -13.05 7.66
CA PRO A 134 -12.63 -12.55 8.28
C PRO A 134 -11.46 -12.53 7.29
N MET A 135 -10.51 -11.63 7.52
CA MET A 135 -9.23 -11.63 6.81
C MET A 135 -8.54 -13.00 6.92
N LYS A 136 -8.18 -13.57 5.77
CA LYS A 136 -7.53 -14.89 5.67
C LYS A 136 -6.02 -14.71 5.61
N GLY A 137 -5.26 -15.64 6.21
CA GLY A 137 -3.79 -15.64 6.16
C GLY A 137 -3.09 -14.65 7.12
N VAL A 138 -3.81 -14.07 8.09
CA VAL A 138 -3.24 -13.14 9.07
C VAL A 138 -2.25 -13.82 10.00
N ASN A 139 -1.06 -13.25 10.17
CA ASN A 139 0.00 -13.68 11.07
C ASN A 139 0.12 -12.72 12.27
N LYS A 140 -0.01 -13.28 13.47
CA LYS A 140 -0.09 -12.55 14.75
C LYS A 140 1.19 -11.78 15.14
N LYS A 141 2.32 -12.01 14.49
CA LYS A 141 3.66 -11.47 14.83
C LYS A 141 4.32 -10.72 13.66
N SER A 142 3.52 -10.23 12.73
CA SER A 142 4.02 -9.49 11.58
C SER A 142 3.04 -8.46 11.06
N LEU A 143 3.56 -7.31 10.64
CA LEU A 143 2.85 -6.41 9.75
C LEU A 143 2.79 -7.06 8.37
N GLN A 144 1.61 -7.10 7.75
CA GLN A 144 1.38 -7.66 6.41
C GLN A 144 0.65 -6.62 5.54
N ILE A 145 1.16 -6.39 4.33
CA ILE A 145 0.47 -5.71 3.25
C ILE A 145 0.21 -6.75 2.18
N VAL A 146 -1.06 -7.13 1.96
CA VAL A 146 -1.47 -8.20 1.05
C VAL A 146 -2.33 -7.63 -0.07
N ASN A 147 -1.97 -7.91 -1.31
CA ASN A 147 -2.82 -7.71 -2.48
C ASN A 147 -2.96 -9.05 -3.21
N ASN A 148 -3.96 -9.83 -2.79
CA ASN A 148 -4.30 -11.16 -3.30
C ASN A 148 -3.11 -12.14 -3.38
N LEU A 149 -2.38 -12.14 -4.50
CA LEU A 149 -1.26 -13.05 -4.78
C LEU A 149 0.13 -12.50 -4.41
N SER A 150 0.20 -11.29 -3.84
CA SER A 150 1.43 -10.61 -3.42
C SER A 150 1.33 -10.12 -1.98
N GLU A 151 2.41 -10.28 -1.21
CA GLU A 151 2.54 -9.89 0.19
C GLU A 151 3.91 -9.23 0.46
N ILE A 152 3.89 -8.10 1.17
CA ILE A 152 5.05 -7.59 1.91
C ILE A 152 4.80 -7.83 3.39
N LYS A 153 5.70 -8.59 4.05
CA LYS A 153 5.56 -8.98 5.46
C LYS A 153 6.79 -8.62 6.27
N MET A 154 6.61 -7.94 7.39
CA MET A 154 7.69 -7.51 8.31
C MET A 154 7.49 -8.18 9.66
N THR A 155 8.45 -8.97 10.14
CA THR A 155 8.36 -9.71 11.42
C THR A 155 9.17 -9.03 12.53
N GLU A 156 8.74 -9.24 13.79
CA GLU A 156 9.35 -8.67 15.01
C GLU A 156 10.88 -8.87 15.13
N ASN A 157 11.44 -9.92 14.51
CA ASN A 157 12.87 -10.22 14.50
C ASN A 157 13.68 -9.47 13.41
N GLY A 158 13.14 -8.38 12.85
CA GLY A 158 13.82 -7.52 11.88
C GLY A 158 13.89 -8.08 10.46
N LYS A 159 13.19 -9.17 10.14
CA LYS A 159 13.15 -9.73 8.78
C LYS A 159 12.00 -9.13 7.97
N ILE A 160 12.29 -8.80 6.72
CA ILE A 160 11.32 -8.35 5.72
C ILE A 160 11.23 -9.43 4.63
N TYR A 161 10.01 -9.82 4.28
CA TYR A 161 9.71 -10.81 3.27
C TYR A 161 8.91 -10.16 2.15
N PHE A 162 9.44 -10.22 0.93
CA PHE A 162 8.70 -9.92 -0.29
C PHE A 162 8.27 -11.27 -0.88
N SER A 163 6.97 -11.55 -0.86
CA SER A 163 6.41 -12.84 -1.30
C SER A 163 5.40 -12.60 -2.40
N ASN A 164 5.52 -13.26 -3.55
CA ASN A 164 4.55 -13.14 -4.64
C ASN A 164 4.47 -14.42 -5.46
N ARG A 165 3.37 -14.58 -6.20
CA ARG A 165 3.20 -15.66 -7.18
C ARG A 165 3.74 -15.30 -8.57
N GLY A 166 3.98 -14.02 -8.85
CA GLY A 166 4.56 -13.49 -10.09
C GLY A 166 6.05 -13.14 -9.95
N ALA A 167 6.52 -12.18 -10.74
CA ALA A 167 7.88 -11.61 -10.62
C ALA A 167 7.88 -10.36 -9.72
N VAL A 168 8.96 -10.15 -8.96
CA VAL A 168 9.22 -8.86 -8.28
C VAL A 168 9.91 -7.94 -9.29
N GLU A 169 9.15 -7.35 -10.21
CA GLU A 169 9.70 -6.52 -11.27
C GLU A 169 10.26 -5.19 -10.74
N VAL A 170 11.57 -5.01 -10.90
CA VAL A 170 12.25 -3.71 -10.70
C VAL A 170 12.29 -2.95 -12.04
N GLU A 171 11.11 -2.51 -12.48
CA GLU A 171 10.81 -1.51 -13.54
C GLU A 171 11.09 -1.80 -15.04
N LYS A 172 10.26 -1.19 -15.91
CA LYS A 172 10.31 -1.19 -17.39
C LYS A 172 9.72 0.15 -17.90
N LYS A 173 10.30 0.97 -18.79
CA LYS A 173 11.54 0.91 -19.59
C LYS A 173 12.38 2.22 -19.51
N LEU A 174 13.22 2.52 -18.51
CA LEU A 174 13.65 1.70 -17.37
C LEU A 174 14.29 0.36 -17.82
N PRO A 175 14.73 -0.56 -16.94
CA PRO A 175 15.47 -1.77 -17.32
C PRO A 175 14.53 -2.87 -17.85
N ASP A 176 14.68 -4.13 -17.44
CA ASP A 176 14.12 -5.34 -18.09
C ASP A 176 13.60 -6.37 -17.06
N GLU A 177 14.22 -7.55 -16.97
CA GLU A 177 14.12 -8.51 -15.86
C GLU A 177 14.37 -7.80 -14.50
N PRO A 178 13.80 -8.29 -13.38
CA PRO A 178 14.07 -7.78 -12.05
C PRO A 178 15.55 -7.49 -11.79
N LEU A 179 15.88 -6.25 -11.41
CA LEU A 179 17.22 -5.88 -10.98
C LEU A 179 17.55 -6.49 -9.61
N VAL A 180 17.88 -7.79 -9.59
CA VAL A 180 18.32 -8.50 -8.39
C VAL A 180 19.67 -7.94 -7.97
N LEU A 181 19.63 -7.01 -7.00
CA LEU A 181 20.76 -6.19 -6.58
C LEU A 181 22.02 -7.03 -6.28
N GLY A 182 21.90 -8.12 -5.53
CA GLY A 182 23.01 -9.02 -5.23
C GLY A 182 23.66 -9.65 -6.46
N ASN A 183 22.89 -10.16 -7.42
CA ASN A 183 23.44 -10.79 -8.63
C ASN A 183 24.04 -9.76 -9.59
N LYS A 184 23.45 -8.56 -9.70
CA LYS A 184 24.05 -7.45 -10.47
C LYS A 184 25.35 -6.94 -9.84
N LEU A 185 25.46 -6.95 -8.51
CA LEU A 185 26.71 -6.63 -7.81
C LEU A 185 27.78 -7.71 -8.01
N ILE A 186 27.42 -9.00 -8.03
CA ILE A 186 28.34 -10.10 -8.35
C ILE A 186 28.84 -10.00 -9.79
N GLU A 187 27.94 -9.85 -10.77
CA GLU A 187 28.28 -9.71 -12.21
C GLU A 187 29.17 -8.48 -12.47
N PHE A 188 28.90 -7.36 -11.80
CA PHE A 188 29.72 -6.16 -11.84
C PHE A 188 31.10 -6.39 -11.21
N SER A 189 31.16 -7.10 -10.08
CA SER A 189 32.42 -7.41 -9.40
C SER A 189 33.33 -8.33 -10.23
N ASP A 190 32.78 -9.33 -10.93
CA ASP A 190 33.58 -10.20 -11.80
C ASP A 190 34.16 -9.44 -13.00
N LYS A 191 33.39 -8.53 -13.60
CA LYS A 191 33.86 -7.64 -14.68
C LYS A 191 35.01 -6.72 -14.25
N ILE A 192 35.03 -6.26 -13.00
CA ILE A 192 36.15 -5.49 -12.44
C ILE A 192 37.42 -6.37 -12.34
N ILE A 193 37.29 -7.58 -11.81
CA ILE A 193 38.40 -8.53 -11.64
C ILE A 193 39.00 -8.93 -12.99
N GLU A 194 38.15 -9.17 -14.00
CA GLU A 194 38.59 -9.49 -15.36
C GLU A 194 39.36 -8.34 -16.03
N THR A 195 38.94 -7.09 -15.81
CA THR A 195 39.56 -5.90 -16.42
C THR A 195 40.96 -5.64 -15.84
N LEU A 196 41.16 -5.88 -14.54
CA LEU A 196 42.48 -5.79 -13.89
C LEU A 196 43.49 -6.81 -14.43
N ASN A 197 43.06 -8.05 -14.67
CA ASN A 197 43.91 -9.08 -15.31
C ASN A 197 44.44 -8.60 -16.67
N LYS A 198 43.55 -8.09 -17.54
CA LYS A 198 43.91 -7.62 -18.88
C LYS A 198 44.91 -6.46 -18.86
N LEU A 199 44.84 -5.57 -17.86
CA LEU A 199 45.80 -4.48 -17.68
C LEU A 199 47.19 -5.00 -17.29
N MET A 200 47.26 -5.95 -16.36
CA MET A 200 48.51 -6.61 -15.96
C MET A 200 49.15 -7.39 -17.12
N ASP A 201 48.34 -8.08 -17.92
CA ASP A 201 48.79 -8.80 -19.11
C ASP A 201 49.30 -7.85 -20.21
N ALA A 202 48.73 -6.64 -20.33
CA ALA A 202 49.22 -5.63 -21.25
C ALA A 202 50.59 -5.06 -20.83
N LEU A 203 50.82 -4.81 -19.54
CA LEU A 203 52.07 -4.28 -19.01
C LEU A 203 53.21 -5.31 -18.98
N THR A 204 52.88 -6.60 -18.85
CA THR A 204 53.86 -7.70 -18.94
C THR A 204 54.27 -8.01 -20.38
N LYS A 205 53.58 -7.49 -21.41
CA LYS A 205 54.01 -7.68 -22.80
C LYS A 205 55.40 -7.08 -23.02
N ASN A 206 56.18 -7.89 -23.72
CA ASN A 206 57.61 -7.74 -23.85
C ASN A 206 57.94 -6.59 -24.81
N ILE A 207 58.68 -5.56 -24.40
CA ILE A 207 59.14 -4.51 -25.34
C ILE A 207 60.39 -4.98 -26.11
N GLY A 208 61.04 -6.05 -25.66
CA GLY A 208 62.18 -6.64 -26.35
C GLY A 208 62.76 -7.84 -25.60
N VAL A 209 63.76 -8.48 -26.19
CA VAL A 209 64.62 -9.47 -25.50
C VAL A 209 65.91 -8.79 -25.06
N GLY A 210 66.29 -8.99 -23.80
CA GLY A 210 67.59 -8.55 -23.28
C GLY A 210 68.75 -9.41 -23.83
N ASN A 211 70.00 -9.00 -23.57
CA ASN A 211 71.23 -9.62 -24.10
C ASN A 211 71.42 -11.13 -23.84
N LEU A 212 70.59 -11.75 -23.00
CA LEU A 212 70.62 -13.19 -22.70
C LEU A 212 69.36 -13.92 -23.21
N GLY A 213 68.60 -13.33 -24.14
CA GLY A 213 67.35 -13.87 -24.67
C GLY A 213 66.15 -13.77 -23.71
N ALA A 214 66.34 -13.23 -22.51
CA ALA A 214 65.29 -13.09 -21.52
C ALA A 214 64.31 -11.93 -21.83
N PRO A 215 62.99 -12.13 -21.64
CA PRO A 215 61.98 -11.07 -21.69
C PRO A 215 62.25 -9.90 -20.72
N VAL A 216 62.06 -8.65 -21.18
CA VAL A 216 62.04 -7.44 -20.36
C VAL A 216 60.64 -6.80 -20.40
N PRO A 217 59.86 -6.85 -19.30
CA PRO A 217 58.51 -6.26 -19.24
C PRO A 217 58.56 -4.74 -19.12
N SER A 218 57.46 -4.07 -19.49
CA SER A 218 57.45 -2.62 -19.69
C SER A 218 57.60 -1.76 -18.42
N SER A 219 57.05 -2.20 -17.28
CA SER A 219 57.20 -1.50 -16.00
C SER A 219 56.98 -2.47 -14.81
N PRO A 220 58.05 -3.04 -14.22
CA PRO A 220 57.94 -4.04 -13.16
C PRO A 220 57.23 -3.57 -11.88
N SER A 221 57.40 -2.30 -11.49
CA SER A 221 56.82 -1.74 -10.26
C SER A 221 55.30 -1.64 -10.34
N LEU A 222 54.77 -1.11 -11.44
CA LEU A 222 53.32 -0.99 -11.67
C LEU A 222 52.62 -2.36 -11.68
N ILE A 223 53.27 -3.39 -12.22
CA ILE A 223 52.74 -4.77 -12.23
C ILE A 223 52.64 -5.34 -10.82
N ALA A 224 53.55 -4.99 -9.91
CA ALA A 224 53.52 -5.46 -8.52
C ALA A 224 52.37 -4.83 -7.71
N GLU A 225 52.11 -3.53 -7.89
CA GLU A 225 51.02 -2.81 -7.23
C GLU A 225 49.64 -3.32 -7.68
N LEU A 226 49.44 -3.51 -8.99
CA LEU A 226 48.19 -4.02 -9.56
C LEU A 226 47.81 -5.41 -9.02
N LYS A 227 48.79 -6.29 -8.78
CA LYS A 227 48.56 -7.62 -8.17
C LYS A 227 48.02 -7.53 -6.74
N GLN A 228 48.49 -6.58 -5.94
CA GLN A 228 47.98 -6.40 -4.57
C GLN A 228 46.52 -5.92 -4.57
N ILE A 229 46.19 -4.99 -5.48
CA ILE A 229 44.82 -4.48 -5.67
C ILE A 229 43.87 -5.63 -6.02
N GLN A 230 44.26 -6.52 -6.93
CA GLN A 230 43.46 -7.68 -7.31
C GLN A 230 43.19 -8.63 -6.12
N ILE A 231 44.21 -8.93 -5.32
CA ILE A 231 44.10 -9.82 -4.15
C ILE A 231 43.11 -9.23 -3.13
N GLN A 232 43.18 -7.92 -2.89
CA GLN A 232 42.29 -7.23 -1.95
C GLN A 232 40.83 -7.20 -2.44
N LEU A 233 40.59 -6.99 -3.75
CA LEU A 233 39.26 -7.06 -4.35
C LEU A 233 38.64 -8.47 -4.21
N ASN A 234 39.39 -9.52 -4.54
CA ASN A 234 38.93 -10.91 -4.39
C ASN A 234 38.58 -11.24 -2.92
N LYS A 235 39.36 -10.76 -1.95
CA LYS A 235 39.06 -10.93 -0.52
C LYS A 235 37.78 -10.20 -0.10
N THR A 236 37.53 -9.01 -0.65
CA THR A 236 36.34 -8.20 -0.35
C THR A 236 35.08 -8.80 -0.97
N LYS A 237 35.13 -9.21 -2.25
CA LYS A 237 34.03 -9.92 -2.93
C LYS A 237 33.60 -11.14 -2.09
N LYS A 238 34.58 -11.93 -1.65
CA LYS A 238 34.37 -13.15 -0.85
C LYS A 238 33.73 -12.93 0.54
N GLY A 239 33.77 -11.71 1.07
CA GLY A 239 33.19 -11.36 2.39
C GLY A 239 31.88 -10.57 2.35
N TYR A 240 31.48 -10.04 1.19
CA TYR A 240 30.31 -9.15 1.07
C TYR A 240 29.34 -9.50 -0.06
N LEU A 241 29.81 -10.13 -1.14
CA LEU A 241 29.01 -10.45 -2.32
C LEU A 241 28.90 -11.97 -2.51
N ASP A 242 30.00 -12.69 -2.36
CA ASP A 242 30.01 -14.15 -2.31
C ASP A 242 29.72 -14.71 -0.90
N ASP A 243 29.72 -13.87 0.15
CA ASP A 243 29.16 -14.23 1.47
C ASP A 243 27.65 -13.98 1.46
N PRO A 244 26.80 -15.02 1.55
CA PRO A 244 25.34 -14.84 1.47
C PRO A 244 24.74 -14.13 2.69
N LYS A 245 25.47 -13.91 3.79
CA LYS A 245 24.95 -13.31 5.04
C LYS A 245 24.95 -11.78 5.05
N THR A 246 25.73 -11.16 4.18
CA THR A 246 25.94 -9.70 4.12
C THR A 246 25.32 -9.04 2.88
N ASN A 247 24.75 -9.86 1.98
CA ASN A 247 24.24 -9.42 0.69
C ASN A 247 22.80 -8.88 0.77
N ILE A 248 22.57 -7.65 0.29
CA ILE A 248 21.23 -7.04 0.26
C ILE A 248 20.51 -7.48 -1.03
N THR A 249 19.75 -8.56 -0.93
CA THR A 249 18.66 -8.85 -1.87
C THR A 249 17.43 -8.02 -1.48
N SER A 250 17.30 -6.84 -2.09
CA SER A 250 16.17 -5.89 -1.95
C SER A 250 15.69 -5.56 -0.53
N ASN A 251 16.49 -4.82 0.26
CA ASN A 251 15.98 -4.04 1.38
C ASN A 251 15.43 -2.69 0.84
N HIS A 252 14.13 -2.62 0.52
CA HIS A 252 13.50 -1.40 0.00
C HIS A 252 13.45 -0.27 1.03
N PHE A 253 13.84 0.94 0.63
CA PHE A 253 13.42 2.21 1.24
C PHE A 253 12.72 3.05 0.17
N TYR A 254 11.41 3.29 0.36
CA TYR A 254 10.66 4.22 -0.49
C TYR A 254 10.85 5.66 0.01
N GLY A 255 10.99 6.61 -0.92
CA GLY A 255 11.45 7.97 -0.64
C GLY A 255 10.48 8.85 0.17
N GLU A 256 11.04 9.93 0.74
CA GLU A 256 10.31 10.90 1.56
C GLU A 256 9.18 11.60 0.82
N LYS A 257 7.94 11.47 1.34
CA LYS A 257 6.87 12.50 1.30
C LYS A 257 5.82 12.28 2.40
#